data_AF-A0A530LPT8-F1
#
_entry.id   AF-A0A530LPT8-F1
#
_cell.length_a   1.000
_cell.length_b   1.000
_cell.length_c   1.000
_cell.angle_alpha   90.00
_cell.angle_beta   90.00
_cell.angle_gamma   90.00
#
_symmetry.space_group_name_H-M   'P 1'
#
loop_
_entity.id
_entity.type
_entity.pdbx_description
1 polymer ?
#
loop_
_entity_poly.entity_id
_entity_poly.type
_entity_poly.pdbx_seq_one_letter_code
_entity_poly.pdbx_strand_id
1 'polypeptide(L)'
;MTSHAAAEPIRTAITDEDGIDFAIIELFFFAYRDFTSDPDQILADYGFGRAHHRVLHFVNRRPGLTVAELLDVLKITKQSLARVLKQLIDTDH
;
A
#
# COMPACT_ATOMS: atom_id res chain seq x y z
N MET A 1 -22.54 -16.15 8.11
CA MET A 1 -22.71 -14.69 7.96
C MET A 1 -22.74 -14.09 9.35
N THR A 2 -21.60 -13.66 9.87
CA THR A 2 -21.53 -12.91 11.13
C THR A 2 -22.03 -11.50 10.84
N SER A 3 -23.21 -11.18 11.40
CA SER A 3 -23.75 -9.82 11.41
C SER A 3 -22.74 -8.91 12.09
N HIS A 4 -22.12 -7.99 11.34
CA HIS A 4 -21.50 -6.82 11.96
C HIS A 4 -22.65 -6.00 12.52
N ALA A 5 -22.85 -6.06 13.84
CA ALA A 5 -23.67 -5.06 14.50
C ALA A 5 -23.14 -3.69 14.05
N ALA A 6 -24.01 -2.83 13.54
CA ALA A 6 -23.63 -1.49 13.14
C ALA A 6 -23.06 -0.79 14.38
N ALA A 7 -21.75 -0.57 14.39
CA ALA A 7 -21.09 0.13 15.49
C ALA A 7 -21.72 1.52 15.60
N GLU A 8 -22.12 1.91 16.82
CA GLU A 8 -22.66 3.24 17.07
C GLU A 8 -21.63 4.29 16.61
N PRO A 9 -22.05 5.32 15.85
CA PRO A 9 -21.13 6.35 15.38
C PRO A 9 -20.47 7.08 16.55
N ILE A 10 -19.18 7.33 16.43
CA ILE A 10 -18.42 8.12 17.40
C ILE A 10 -18.87 9.58 17.29
N ARG A 11 -19.44 10.13 18.36
CA ARG A 11 -20.00 11.50 18.42
C ARG A 11 -19.18 12.48 19.25
N THR A 12 -18.17 11.97 19.96
CA THR A 12 -17.25 12.74 20.82
C THR A 12 -15.82 12.41 20.42
N ALA A 13 -14.88 13.30 20.74
CA ALA A 13 -13.47 13.00 20.53
C ALA A 13 -13.09 11.74 21.30
N ILE A 14 -12.42 10.81 20.62
CA ILE A 14 -11.76 9.68 21.25
C ILE A 14 -10.48 10.20 21.90
N THR A 15 -10.15 9.68 23.07
CA THR A 15 -8.99 10.07 23.87
C THR A 15 -8.18 8.84 24.27
N ASP A 16 -6.98 9.04 24.83
CA ASP A 16 -6.18 7.94 25.37
C ASP A 16 -6.92 7.16 26.48
N GLU A 17 -7.91 7.78 27.16
CA GLU A 17 -8.74 7.13 28.18
C GLU A 17 -9.64 6.03 27.61
N ASP A 18 -9.92 6.04 26.29
CA ASP A 18 -10.70 5.01 25.60
C ASP A 18 -9.88 3.72 25.33
N GLY A 19 -8.65 3.64 25.84
CA GLY A 19 -7.75 2.49 25.68
C GLY A 19 -7.12 2.41 24.28
N ILE A 20 -7.12 3.52 23.55
CA ILE A 20 -6.56 3.65 22.20
C ILE A 20 -5.21 4.35 22.32
N ASP A 21 -4.16 3.74 21.78
CA ASP A 21 -2.83 4.32 21.71
C ASP A 21 -2.73 5.22 20.47
N PHE A 22 -3.04 6.52 20.65
CA PHE A 22 -2.96 7.49 19.56
C PHE A 22 -1.54 7.70 19.07
N ALA A 23 -0.53 7.60 19.94
CA ALA A 23 0.85 7.77 19.54
C ALA A 23 1.27 6.71 18.51
N ILE A 24 0.90 5.45 18.70
CA ILE A 24 1.17 4.39 17.70
C ILE A 24 0.43 4.67 16.39
N ILE A 25 -0.83 5.09 16.46
CA ILE A 25 -1.63 5.39 15.26
C ILE A 25 -1.03 6.55 14.46
N GLU A 26 -0.63 7.62 15.15
CA GLU A 26 0.00 8.79 14.56
C GLU A 26 1.37 8.47 13.98
N LEU A 27 2.20 7.70 14.70
CA LEU A 27 3.49 7.24 14.17
C LEU A 27 3.29 6.39 12.92
N PHE A 28 2.30 5.50 12.90
CA PHE A 28 1.98 4.73 11.70
C PHE A 28 1.48 5.64 10.57
N PHE A 29 0.66 6.64 10.87
CA PHE A 29 0.18 7.61 9.89
C PHE A 29 1.34 8.40 9.25
N PHE A 30 2.24 8.98 10.06
CA PHE A 30 3.39 9.73 9.57
C PHE A 30 4.36 8.83 8.81
N ALA A 31 4.67 7.64 9.34
CA ALA A 31 5.53 6.69 8.67
C ALA A 31 4.95 6.24 7.33
N TYR A 32 3.65 5.94 7.27
CA TYR A 32 2.99 5.54 6.01
C TYR A 32 2.96 6.70 5.00
N ARG A 33 2.63 7.92 5.44
CA ARG A 33 2.66 9.11 4.58
C ARG A 33 4.06 9.31 3.99
N ASP A 34 5.09 9.32 4.84
CA ASP A 34 6.45 9.64 4.41
C ASP A 34 7.02 8.51 3.55
N PHE A 35 6.83 7.24 3.94
CA PHE A 35 7.22 6.04 3.17
C PHE A 35 6.67 6.04 1.75
N THR A 36 5.49 6.62 1.57
CA THR A 36 4.80 6.63 0.28
C THR A 36 5.04 7.95 -0.47
N SER A 37 5.31 9.08 0.18
CA SER A 37 5.42 10.40 -0.48
C SER A 37 6.55 10.50 -1.52
N ASP A 38 7.81 10.35 -1.13
CA ASP A 38 8.95 10.53 -2.04
C ASP A 38 8.93 9.57 -3.24
N PRO A 39 8.65 8.25 -3.07
CA PRO A 39 8.60 7.35 -4.22
C PRO A 39 7.49 7.70 -5.20
N ASP A 40 6.34 8.20 -4.75
CA ASP A 40 5.27 8.61 -5.66
C ASP A 40 5.64 9.86 -6.45
N GLN A 41 6.35 10.81 -5.84
CA GLN A 41 6.84 11.99 -6.55
C GLN A 41 7.80 11.59 -7.66
N ILE A 42 8.79 10.74 -7.34
CA ILE A 42 9.76 10.24 -8.32
C ILE A 42 9.07 9.44 -9.43
N LEU A 43 8.12 8.56 -9.07
CA LEU A 43 7.42 7.71 -10.03
C LEU A 43 6.45 8.48 -10.93
N ALA A 44 5.96 9.63 -10.49
CA ALA A 44 5.07 10.47 -11.30
C ALA A 44 5.78 10.98 -12.57
N ASP A 45 7.08 11.24 -12.52
CA ASP A 45 7.89 11.64 -13.68
C ASP A 45 7.91 10.56 -14.79
N TYR A 46 7.66 9.31 -14.40
CA TYR A 46 7.57 8.15 -15.28
C TYR A 46 6.12 7.77 -15.66
N GLY A 47 5.13 8.55 -15.21
CA GLY A 47 3.70 8.20 -15.34
C GLY A 47 3.30 6.96 -14.53
N PHE A 48 4.10 6.61 -13.52
CA PHE A 48 3.87 5.48 -12.63
C PHE A 48 3.20 5.92 -11.33
N GLY A 49 2.51 4.98 -10.67
CA GLY A 49 1.81 5.25 -9.41
C GLY A 49 2.00 4.17 -8.36
N ARG A 50 1.17 4.22 -7.32
CA ARG A 50 1.23 3.32 -6.14
C ARG A 50 1.32 1.83 -6.46
N ALA A 51 0.71 1.37 -7.56
CA ALA A 51 0.79 -0.03 -7.94
C ALA A 51 2.20 -0.41 -8.43
N HIS A 52 2.83 0.45 -9.25
CA HIS A 52 4.20 0.31 -9.72
C HIS A 52 5.18 0.37 -8.56
N HIS A 53 5.02 1.34 -7.64
CA HIS A 53 5.86 1.46 -6.45
C HIS A 53 5.91 0.14 -5.66
N ARG A 54 4.74 -0.43 -5.34
CA ARG A 54 4.67 -1.68 -4.58
C ARG A 54 5.35 -2.84 -5.30
N VAL A 55 5.18 -2.97 -6.62
CA VAL A 55 5.85 -4.02 -7.40
C VAL A 55 7.37 -3.83 -7.38
N LEU A 56 7.86 -2.62 -7.66
CA LEU A 56 9.29 -2.31 -7.63
C LEU A 56 9.92 -2.54 -6.26
N HIS A 57 9.22 -2.17 -5.19
CA HIS A 57 9.68 -2.41 -3.81
C HIS A 57 9.96 -3.89 -3.55
N PHE A 58 9.02 -4.78 -3.88
CA PHE A 58 9.18 -6.21 -3.60
C PHE A 58 10.19 -6.90 -4.52
N VAL A 59 10.22 -6.54 -5.80
CA VAL A 59 11.20 -7.08 -6.74
C VAL A 59 12.63 -6.66 -6.35
N ASN A 60 12.83 -5.41 -5.95
CA ASN A 60 14.14 -4.93 -5.48
C ASN A 60 14.56 -5.58 -4.15
N ARG A 61 13.64 -5.72 -3.19
CA ARG A 61 13.94 -6.31 -1.88
C ARG A 61 14.20 -7.81 -1.93
N ARG A 62 13.70 -8.50 -2.96
CA ARG A 62 13.77 -9.96 -3.10
C ARG A 62 13.95 -10.33 -4.57
N PRO A 63 15.19 -10.25 -5.09
CA PRO A 63 15.50 -10.63 -6.46
C PRO A 63 15.06 -12.07 -6.76
N GLY A 64 14.45 -12.29 -7.92
CA GLY A 64 13.95 -13.59 -8.34
C GLY A 64 12.53 -13.94 -7.85
N LEU A 65 11.80 -13.00 -7.23
CA LEU A 65 10.41 -13.22 -6.84
C LEU A 65 9.55 -13.64 -8.04
N THR A 66 8.76 -14.70 -7.87
CA THR A 66 7.84 -15.17 -8.90
C THR A 66 6.58 -14.29 -8.97
N VAL A 67 5.88 -14.36 -10.11
CA VAL A 67 4.57 -13.69 -10.27
C VAL A 67 3.55 -14.19 -9.25
N ALA A 68 3.59 -15.47 -8.88
CA ALA A 68 2.69 -16.04 -7.88
C ALA A 68 2.93 -15.44 -6.49
N GLU A 69 4.19 -15.28 -6.09
CA GLU A 69 4.56 -14.66 -4.81
C GLU A 69 4.21 -13.16 -4.79
N LEU A 70 4.36 -12.45 -5.90
CA LEU A 70 3.91 -11.06 -6.02
C LEU A 70 2.40 -10.93 -5.81
N LEU A 71 1.60 -11.83 -6.37
CA LEU A 71 0.15 -11.83 -6.15
C LEU A 71 -0.20 -12.12 -4.70
N ASP A 72 0.52 -13.06 -4.08
CA ASP A 72 0.28 -13.41 -2.68
C ASP A 72 0.60 -12.27 -1.72
N VAL A 73 1.74 -11.58 -1.92
CA VAL A 73 2.12 -10.47 -1.03
C VAL A 73 1.29 -9.20 -1.29
N LEU A 74 0.95 -8.91 -2.55
CA LEU A 74 0.22 -7.69 -2.90
C LEU A 74 -1.29 -7.81 -2.72
N LYS A 75 -1.83 -9.03 -2.65
CA LYS A 75 -3.27 -9.31 -2.57
C LYS A 75 -4.07 -8.58 -3.66
N ILE A 76 -3.55 -8.59 -4.89
CA ILE A 76 -4.21 -8.00 -6.08
C ILE A 76 -4.55 -9.08 -7.11
N THR A 77 -5.33 -8.69 -8.13
CA THR A 77 -5.71 -9.61 -9.21
C THR A 77 -4.56 -9.82 -10.21
N LYS A 78 -4.56 -10.98 -10.87
CA LYS A 78 -3.64 -11.29 -11.98
C LYS A 78 -3.67 -10.23 -13.08
N GLN A 79 -4.87 -9.77 -13.45
CA GLN A 79 -5.05 -8.74 -14.47
C GLN A 79 -4.43 -7.40 -14.06
N SER A 80 -4.63 -6.99 -12.80
CA SER A 80 -4.03 -5.76 -12.28
C SER A 80 -2.51 -5.84 -12.30
N LEU A 81 -1.94 -6.95 -11.82
CA LEU A 81 -0.48 -7.16 -11.84
C LEU A 81 0.09 -7.19 -13.26
N ALA A 82 -0.57 -7.91 -14.19
CA ALA A 82 -0.13 -7.99 -15.58
C ALA A 82 -0.06 -6.61 -16.25
N ARG A 83 -1.03 -5.73 -15.99
CA ARG A 83 -1.00 -4.34 -16.49
C ARG A 83 0.19 -3.56 -15.95
N VAL A 84 0.48 -3.68 -14.65
CA VAL A 84 1.61 -2.99 -14.01
C VAL A 84 2.94 -3.50 -14.56
N LEU A 85 3.14 -4.81 -14.61
CA LEU A 85 4.36 -5.42 -15.14
C LEU A 85 4.59 -5.04 -16.60
N LYS A 86 3.54 -5.05 -17.42
CA LYS A 86 3.63 -4.60 -18.81
C LYS A 86 4.13 -3.16 -18.91
N GLN A 87 3.55 -2.24 -18.14
CA GLN A 87 4.00 -0.84 -18.14
C GLN A 87 5.45 -0.68 -17.67
N LEU A 88 5.88 -1.47 -16.68
CA LEU A 88 7.27 -1.45 -16.19
C LEU A 88 8.29 -1.97 -17.21
N ILE A 89 7.90 -2.94 -18.06
CA ILE A 89 8.79 -3.53 -19.08
C ILE A 89 8.77 -2.71 -20.37
N ASP A 90 7.61 -2.19 -20.76
CA ASP A 90 7.43 -1.44 -22.02
C ASP A 90 8.05 -0.03 -21.96
N THR A 91 8.32 0.49 -20.75
CA THR A 91 8.99 1.78 -20.55
C THR A 91 10.50 1.53 -20.55
N ASP A 92 11.08 1.34 -21.73
CA ASP A 92 12.51 1.12 -21.94
C ASP A 92 13.27 2.43 -21.60
N HIS A 93 13.96 2.45 -20.46
CA HIS A 93 14.95 3.47 -20.08
C HIS A 93 16.36 2.94 -20.27
#